data_AF-A0A8S3HHG7-F1
#
_entry.id   AF-A0A8S3HHG7-F1
#
_cell.length_a   1.000
_cell.length_b   1.000
_cell.length_c   1.000
_cell.angle_alpha   90.00
_cell.angle_beta   90.00
_cell.angle_gamma   90.00
#
_symmetry.space_group_name_H-M   'P 1'
#
loop_
_entity.id
_entity.type
_entity.pdbx_description
1 polymer ?
#
loop_
_entity_poly.entity_id
_entity_poly.type
_entity_poly.pdbx_seq_one_letter_code
_entity_poly.pdbx_strand_id
1 'polypeptide(L)'
;MRSILKKIFITTGVFFLINILLLISLKGFNGSNDQHEPKASIDTQINPKLRPLVTSAISHRTLSILPKAHVVLPVVVFGCNRPHALQTHIETLLRIRKDPELHPIIASLDCHDESTIQVAKDFGDKIKAIIE
;
A
#
# COMPACT_ATOMS: atom_id res chain seq x y z
N MET A 1 -46.40 -23.47 -22.55
CA MET A 1 -45.03 -24.05 -22.53
C MET A 1 -43.92 -23.17 -23.13
N ARG A 2 -44.17 -22.26 -24.08
CA ARG A 2 -43.10 -21.41 -24.68
C ARG A 2 -42.47 -20.34 -23.76
N SER A 3 -43.17 -19.93 -22.69
CA SER A 3 -42.70 -18.86 -21.78
C SER A 3 -41.66 -19.35 -20.76
N ILE A 4 -41.75 -20.62 -20.34
CA ILE A 4 -40.85 -21.21 -19.33
C ILE A 4 -39.47 -21.50 -19.94
N LEU A 5 -39.42 -21.98 -21.19
CA LEU A 5 -38.15 -22.19 -21.90
C LEU A 5 -37.36 -20.89 -22.10
N LYS A 6 -38.02 -19.76 -22.36
CA LYS A 6 -37.35 -18.45 -22.51
C LYS A 6 -36.71 -17.98 -21.19
N LYS A 7 -37.38 -18.22 -20.05
CA LYS A 7 -36.84 -17.85 -18.73
C LYS A 7 -35.62 -18.69 -18.36
N ILE A 8 -35.65 -19.99 -18.64
CA ILE A 8 -34.51 -20.88 -18.38
C ILE A 8 -33.30 -20.52 -19.26
N PHE A 9 -33.52 -20.13 -20.52
CA PHE A 9 -32.43 -19.77 -21.43
C PHE A 9 -31.75 -18.44 -21.06
N ILE A 10 -32.50 -17.49 -20.50
CA ILE A 10 -31.95 -16.20 -20.04
C ILE A 10 -31.16 -16.38 -18.74
N THR A 11 -31.65 -17.19 -17.80
CA THR A 11 -30.95 -17.37 -16.51
C THR A 11 -29.66 -18.16 -16.64
N THR A 12 -29.61 -19.19 -17.50
CA THR A 12 -28.37 -19.95 -17.72
C THR A 12 -27.35 -19.18 -18.56
N GLY A 13 -27.79 -18.42 -19.57
CA GLY A 13 -26.90 -17.60 -20.41
C GLY A 13 -26.23 -16.45 -19.66
N VAL A 14 -26.98 -15.76 -18.78
CA VAL A 14 -26.45 -14.66 -17.96
C VAL A 14 -25.47 -15.17 -16.91
N PHE A 15 -25.75 -16.32 -16.28
CA PHE A 15 -24.82 -16.95 -15.34
C PHE A 15 -23.50 -17.37 -16.01
N PHE A 16 -23.57 -17.87 -17.25
CA PHE A 16 -22.39 -18.28 -18.00
C PHE A 16 -21.51 -17.08 -18.38
N LEU A 17 -22.11 -15.95 -18.79
CA LEU A 17 -21.38 -14.72 -19.10
C LEU A 17 -20.73 -14.08 -17.87
N ILE A 18 -21.40 -14.08 -16.72
CA ILE A 18 -20.82 -13.56 -15.46
C ILE A 18 -19.58 -14.39 -15.04
N ASN A 19 -19.66 -15.72 -15.15
CA ASN A 19 -18.54 -16.59 -14.80
C ASN A 19 -17.36 -16.46 -15.77
N ILE A 20 -17.61 -16.26 -17.08
CA ILE A 20 -16.55 -15.96 -18.06
C ILE A 20 -15.88 -14.62 -17.75
N LEU A 21 -16.64 -13.58 -17.39
CA LEU A 21 -16.09 -12.27 -17.05
C LEU A 21 -15.21 -12.33 -15.78
N LEU A 22 -15.61 -13.14 -14.79
CA LEU A 22 -14.83 -13.39 -13.57
C LEU A 22 -13.52 -14.13 -13.87
N LEU A 23 -13.54 -15.11 -14.78
CA LEU A 23 -12.34 -15.86 -15.20
C LEU A 23 -11.36 -15.01 -16.00
N ILE A 24 -11.84 -14.03 -16.78
CA ILE A 24 -10.97 -13.09 -17.51
C ILE A 24 -10.31 -12.10 -16.54
N SER A 25 -11.00 -11.67 -15.47
CA SER A 25 -10.41 -10.79 -14.45
C SER A 25 -9.33 -11.45 -13.59
N LEU A 26 -9.37 -12.78 -13.42
CA LEU A 26 -8.37 -13.50 -12.62
C LEU A 26 -7.10 -13.90 -13.40
N LYS A 27 -7.09 -13.78 -14.73
CA LYS A 27 -5.94 -14.17 -15.59
C LYS A 27 -5.11 -13.00 -16.12
N GLY A 28 -5.44 -11.75 -15.76
CA GLY A 28 -4.76 -10.56 -16.27
C GLY A 28 -3.86 -9.89 -15.23
N PHE A 29 -2.59 -10.32 -15.14
CA PHE A 29 -1.34 -9.52 -15.07
C PHE A 29 -0.21 -10.33 -14.41
N ASN A 30 0.46 -11.15 -15.22
CA ASN A 30 1.82 -11.61 -14.93
C ASN A 30 2.77 -10.43 -15.23
N GLY A 31 3.11 -9.66 -14.20
CA GLY A 31 4.17 -8.66 -14.25
C GLY A 31 5.54 -9.32 -14.10
N SER A 32 6.40 -9.12 -15.08
CA SER A 32 7.78 -9.60 -15.15
C SER A 32 8.65 -9.04 -14.02
N ASN A 33 9.40 -9.92 -13.38
CA ASN A 33 10.52 -9.57 -12.51
C ASN A 33 11.71 -9.12 -13.39
N ASP A 34 11.98 -7.82 -13.41
CA ASP A 34 13.26 -7.29 -13.91
C ASP A 34 14.03 -6.67 -12.74
N GLN A 35 14.88 -7.49 -12.13
CA GLN A 35 15.97 -7.00 -11.27
C GLN A 35 17.03 -6.35 -12.15
N HIS A 36 16.98 -5.03 -12.31
CA HIS A 36 18.15 -4.27 -12.72
C HIS A 36 18.91 -3.78 -11.50
N GLU A 37 19.86 -4.60 -11.07
CA GLU A 37 20.98 -4.23 -10.21
C GLU A 37 21.90 -3.27 -10.97
N PRO A 38 22.14 -2.02 -10.52
CA PRO A 38 23.23 -1.22 -11.06
C PRO A 38 24.53 -1.77 -10.47
N LYS A 39 25.22 -2.63 -11.24
CA LYS A 39 26.63 -2.94 -11.02
C LYS A 39 27.46 -1.71 -11.35
N ALA A 40 27.50 -0.75 -10.43
CA ALA A 40 28.51 0.29 -10.44
C ALA A 40 29.81 -0.31 -9.90
N SER A 41 30.66 -0.79 -10.81
CA SER A 41 32.06 -1.09 -10.54
C SER A 41 32.78 0.20 -10.13
N ILE A 42 32.94 0.43 -8.83
CA ILE A 42 33.90 1.42 -8.33
C ILE A 42 35.27 0.77 -8.37
N ASP A 43 35.84 0.70 -9.57
CA ASP A 43 37.21 0.27 -9.78
C ASP A 43 37.90 1.27 -10.69
N THR A 44 38.05 2.49 -10.19
CA THR A 44 38.91 3.48 -10.83
C THR A 44 39.52 4.39 -9.76
N GLN A 45 40.82 4.14 -9.51
CA GLN A 45 41.81 5.06 -8.95
C GLN A 45 41.83 5.27 -7.42
N ILE A 46 42.06 4.20 -6.64
CA ILE A 46 42.63 4.38 -5.29
C ILE A 46 44.16 4.30 -5.40
N ASN A 47 44.83 5.43 -5.12
CA ASN A 47 46.29 5.56 -5.09
C ASN A 47 46.89 4.45 -4.19
N PRO A 48 47.87 3.66 -4.67
CA PRO A 48 48.42 2.53 -3.93
C PRO A 48 49.05 2.90 -2.58
N LYS A 49 49.38 4.18 -2.36
CA LYS A 49 49.98 4.66 -1.12
C LYS A 49 48.99 4.87 0.04
N LEU A 50 47.67 4.88 -0.23
CA LEU A 50 46.64 5.01 0.81
C LEU A 50 46.12 3.67 1.33
N ARG A 51 46.55 2.54 0.75
CA ARG A 51 46.07 1.21 1.14
C ARG A 51 46.27 0.87 2.63
N PRO A 52 47.39 1.20 3.32
CA PRO A 52 47.56 0.78 4.71
C PRO A 52 46.66 1.54 5.71
N LEU A 53 46.20 2.74 5.35
CA LEU A 53 45.38 3.60 6.21
C LEU A 53 43.88 3.30 6.08
N VAL A 54 43.46 2.73 4.95
CA VAL A 54 42.05 2.33 4.71
C VAL A 54 41.77 0.95 5.32
N THR A 55 42.76 0.05 5.38
CA THR A 55 42.55 -1.31 5.91
C THR A 55 42.42 -1.36 7.43
N SER A 56 42.94 -0.39 8.18
CA SER A 56 42.81 -0.36 9.65
C SER A 56 41.54 0.32 10.17
N ALA A 57 40.83 1.07 9.32
CA ALA A 57 39.62 1.81 9.71
C ALA A 57 38.32 1.10 9.30
N ILE A 58 38.38 0.12 8.39
CA ILE A 58 37.23 -0.73 8.11
C ILE A 58 37.23 -1.89 9.11
N SER A 59 37.03 -1.53 10.37
CA SER A 59 36.31 -2.42 11.28
C SER A 59 34.92 -2.56 10.67
N HIS A 60 34.76 -3.55 9.79
CA HIS A 60 33.47 -4.15 9.49
C HIS A 60 32.96 -4.73 10.80
N ARG A 61 32.52 -3.87 11.72
CA ARG A 61 31.59 -4.24 12.76
C ARG A 61 30.39 -4.79 12.00
N THR A 62 30.23 -6.09 12.08
CA THR A 62 28.96 -6.80 11.99
C THR A 62 27.95 -6.07 12.88
N LEU A 63 27.34 -5.02 12.34
CA LEU A 63 26.18 -4.31 12.91
C LEU A 63 24.91 -5.10 12.58
N SER A 64 24.98 -6.42 12.69
CA SER A 64 23.92 -7.35 12.28
C SER A 64 23.25 -8.02 13.47
N ILE A 65 23.30 -7.42 14.66
CA ILE A 65 22.53 -7.87 15.84
C ILE A 65 22.13 -6.65 16.69
N LEU A 66 21.50 -5.65 16.08
CA LEU A 66 20.53 -4.86 16.84
C LEU A 66 19.16 -5.45 16.49
N PRO A 67 18.34 -5.84 17.49
CA PRO A 67 16.97 -6.25 17.20
C PRO A 67 16.33 -5.13 16.38
N LYS A 68 15.67 -5.50 15.27
CA LYS A 68 14.98 -4.53 14.41
C LYS A 68 14.06 -3.73 15.32
N ALA A 69 14.44 -2.50 15.63
CA ALA A 69 13.67 -1.66 16.53
C ALA A 69 12.27 -1.56 15.93
N HIS A 70 11.26 -1.83 16.75
CA HIS A 70 9.86 -1.75 16.34
C HIS A 70 9.50 -0.26 16.27
N VAL A 71 9.91 0.38 15.17
CA VAL A 71 9.70 1.82 14.96
C VAL A 71 8.28 2.03 14.47
N VAL A 72 7.47 2.71 15.28
CA VAL A 72 6.14 3.17 14.89
C VAL A 72 6.28 4.42 14.04
N LEU A 73 5.70 4.41 12.84
CA LEU A 73 5.69 5.52 11.88
C LEU A 73 4.24 5.93 11.59
N PRO A 74 3.70 6.94 12.31
CA PRO A 74 2.33 7.38 12.11
C PRO A 74 2.16 8.11 10.77
N VAL A 75 0.98 7.94 10.17
CA VAL A 75 0.55 8.69 8.98
C VAL A 75 -0.54 9.66 9.40
N VAL A 76 -0.29 10.96 9.27
CA VAL A 76 -1.27 12.01 9.56
C VAL A 76 -1.87 12.49 8.24
N VAL A 77 -3.19 12.39 8.13
CA VAL A 77 -3.98 12.86 7.00
C VAL A 77 -4.72 14.13 7.41
N PHE A 78 -4.51 15.22 6.67
CA PHE A 78 -5.29 16.44 6.86
C PHE A 78 -6.50 16.44 5.93
N GLY A 79 -7.69 16.62 6.50
CA GLY A 79 -8.96 16.73 5.80
C GLY A 79 -9.72 18.00 6.18
N CYS A 80 -10.70 18.40 5.37
CA CYS A 80 -11.59 19.53 5.64
C CYS A 80 -12.98 19.24 5.04
N ASN A 81 -13.27 19.69 3.81
CA ASN A 81 -14.61 19.66 3.21
C ASN A 81 -14.67 18.87 1.88
N ARG A 82 -13.85 17.83 1.76
CA ARG A 82 -13.78 16.98 0.55
C ARG A 82 -13.98 15.51 0.93
N PRO A 83 -15.22 15.09 1.23
CA PRO A 83 -15.50 13.77 1.80
C PRO A 83 -15.03 12.61 0.90
N HIS A 84 -15.33 12.67 -0.40
CA HIS A 84 -14.92 11.64 -1.35
C HIS A 84 -13.39 11.53 -1.47
N ALA A 85 -12.67 12.66 -1.45
CA ALA A 85 -11.21 12.66 -1.51
C ALA A 85 -10.60 12.05 -0.24
N LEU A 86 -11.14 12.41 0.93
CA LEU A 86 -10.74 11.82 2.21
C LEU A 86 -10.95 10.29 2.19
N GLN A 87 -12.13 9.85 1.75
CA GLN A 87 -12.49 8.43 1.66
C GLN A 87 -11.50 7.65 0.79
N THR A 88 -11.33 8.06 -0.46
CA THR A 88 -10.44 7.36 -1.41
C THR A 88 -8.99 7.36 -0.93
N HIS A 89 -8.54 8.45 -0.30
CA HIS A 89 -7.18 8.56 0.22
C HIS A 89 -6.96 7.58 1.38
N ILE A 90 -7.86 7.55 2.38
CA ILE A 90 -7.77 6.64 3.52
C ILE A 90 -7.90 5.18 3.09
N GLU A 91 -8.83 4.85 2.18
CA GLU A 91 -8.95 3.49 1.61
C GLU A 91 -7.65 3.03 0.95
N THR A 92 -6.96 3.94 0.24
CA THR A 92 -5.68 3.63 -0.39
C THR A 92 -4.57 3.40 0.63
N LEU A 93 -4.50 4.23 1.68
CA LEU A 93 -3.55 4.04 2.77
C LEU A 93 -3.79 2.70 3.49
N LEU A 94 -5.04 2.37 3.78
CA LEU A 94 -5.42 1.11 4.41
C LEU A 94 -5.06 -0.11 3.53
N ARG A 95 -5.18 0.00 2.20
CA ARG A 95 -4.81 -1.07 1.26
C ARG A 95 -3.31 -1.38 1.29
N ILE A 96 -2.46 -0.37 1.44
CA ILE A 96 -1.00 -0.54 1.45
C ILE A 96 -0.42 -0.73 2.87
N ARG A 97 -1.23 -0.48 3.91
CA ARG A 97 -0.82 -0.60 5.31
C ARG A 97 -0.54 -2.05 5.68
N LYS A 98 0.72 -2.34 6.02
CA LYS A 98 1.16 -3.68 6.41
C LYS A 98 0.78 -4.09 7.83
N ASP A 99 0.82 -3.12 8.75
CA ASP A 99 0.61 -3.35 10.18
C ASP A 99 0.02 -2.07 10.81
N PRO A 100 -1.14 -2.14 11.48
CA PRO A 100 -1.81 -1.00 12.10
C PRO A 100 -1.10 -0.44 13.33
N GLU A 101 -0.35 -1.26 14.07
CA GLU A 101 0.40 -0.85 15.27
C GLU A 101 1.68 -0.11 14.87
N LEU A 102 2.31 -0.54 13.78
CA LEU A 102 3.50 0.13 13.24
C LEU A 102 3.17 1.37 12.40
N HIS A 103 2.01 1.40 11.74
CA HIS A 103 1.62 2.50 10.86
C HIS A 103 0.19 2.98 11.19
N PRO A 104 -0.02 3.55 12.39
CA PRO A 104 -1.32 4.09 12.74
C PRO A 104 -1.65 5.27 11.83
N ILE A 105 -2.90 5.33 11.36
CA ILE A 105 -3.40 6.42 10.52
C ILE A 105 -4.24 7.34 11.39
N ILE A 106 -3.91 8.62 11.40
CA ILE A 106 -4.62 9.68 12.14
C ILE A 106 -5.19 10.66 11.13
N ALA A 107 -6.49 10.88 11.14
CA ALA A 107 -7.14 11.89 10.31
C ALA A 107 -7.42 13.14 11.18
N SER A 108 -6.73 14.23 10.89
CA SER A 108 -7.00 15.55 11.48
C SER A 108 -7.93 16.29 10.54
N LEU A 109 -9.15 16.58 11.00
CA LEU A 109 -10.21 17.20 10.22
C LEU A 109 -10.44 18.63 10.69
N ASP A 110 -10.23 19.55 9.77
CA ASP A 110 -10.56 20.97 9.91
C ASP A 110 -11.98 21.24 9.38
N CYS A 111 -12.50 22.45 9.60
CA CYS A 111 -13.71 23.00 8.96
C CYS A 111 -15.08 22.46 9.42
N HIS A 112 -15.15 21.50 10.34
CA HIS A 112 -16.41 20.94 10.86
C HIS A 112 -17.40 20.47 9.77
N ASP A 113 -16.92 20.01 8.62
CA ASP A 113 -17.79 19.52 7.56
C ASP A 113 -18.40 18.16 7.96
N GLU A 114 -19.72 18.14 8.21
CA GLU A 114 -20.44 16.97 8.71
C GLU A 114 -20.26 15.74 7.81
N SER A 115 -20.24 15.95 6.49
CA SER A 115 -20.07 14.86 5.53
C SER A 115 -18.68 14.22 5.61
N THR A 116 -17.64 15.03 5.79
CA THR A 116 -16.26 14.58 5.95
C THR A 116 -16.04 13.93 7.31
N ILE A 117 -16.64 14.48 8.36
CA ILE A 117 -16.67 13.87 9.70
C ILE A 117 -17.31 12.48 9.66
N GLN A 118 -18.45 12.34 8.96
CA GLN A 118 -19.14 11.06 8.85
C GLN A 118 -18.27 10.04 8.12
N VAL A 119 -17.63 10.41 7.00
CA VAL A 119 -16.67 9.55 6.29
C VAL A 119 -15.56 9.05 7.23
N ALA A 120 -14.97 9.93 8.04
CA ALA A 120 -13.93 9.52 8.98
C ALA A 120 -14.46 8.58 10.08
N LYS A 121 -15.68 8.81 10.58
CA LYS A 121 -16.34 7.92 11.55
C LYS A 121 -16.62 6.54 10.98
N ASP A 122 -17.00 6.45 9.70
CA ASP A 122 -17.31 5.18 9.04
C ASP A 122 -16.11 4.22 8.94
N PHE A 123 -14.88 4.74 9.00
CA PHE A 123 -13.68 3.91 9.09
C PHE A 123 -13.50 3.26 10.47
N GLY A 124 -14.20 3.73 11.50
CA GLY A 124 -14.14 3.21 12.87
C GLY A 124 -12.71 3.10 13.39
N ASP A 125 -12.39 1.99 14.07
CA ASP A 125 -11.10 1.75 14.72
C ASP A 125 -9.93 1.55 13.74
N LYS A 126 -10.18 1.57 12.43
CA LYS A 126 -9.10 1.44 11.43
C LYS A 126 -8.20 2.68 11.40
N ILE A 127 -8.73 3.83 11.80
CA ILE A 127 -8.02 5.11 11.88
C ILE A 127 -8.37 5.80 13.21
N LYS A 128 -7.60 6.82 13.58
CA LYS A 128 -7.98 7.75 14.65
C LYS A 128 -8.40 9.09 14.05
N ALA A 129 -9.67 9.45 14.17
CA ALA A 129 -10.15 10.77 13.76
C ALA A 129 -10.01 11.78 14.90
N ILE A 130 -9.45 12.95 14.60
CA ILE A 130 -9.40 14.14 15.45
C ILE A 130 -10.20 15.22 14.71
N ILE A 131 -11.25 15.72 15.36
CA ILE A 131 -12.17 16.70 14.80
C ILE A 131 -11.92 17.99 15.59
N GLU A 132 -11.49 19.04 14.89
CA GLU A 132 -11.15 20.35 15.48
C GLU A 132 -12.12 21.45 15.06
#